data_AF-A8TL87-F1
#
_entry.id   AF-A8TL87-F1
#
_cell.length_a   1.000
_cell.length_b   1.000
_cell.length_c   1.000
_cell.angle_alpha   90.00
_cell.angle_beta   90.00
_cell.angle_gamma   90.00
#
_symmetry.space_group_name_H-M   'P 1'
#
loop_
_entity.id
_entity.type
_entity.pdbx_description
1 polymer ?
#
loop_
_entity_poly.entity_id
_entity_poly.type
_entity_poly.pdbx_seq_one_letter_code
_entity_poly.pdbx_strand_id
1 'polypeptide(L)' 'MKVIICGAGQVGTSIARHLAGENNDVTVIDQEPALIQKISDTLDVRAINGFASHPGTLELAGARDADMLIAVT' A
#
# COMPACT_ATOMS: atom_id res chain seq x y z
N MET A 1 10.30 4.35 7.79
CA MET A 1 9.61 5.43 7.05
C MET A 1 8.16 5.04 6.84
N LYS A 2 7.26 6.01 6.65
CA LYS A 2 5.86 5.79 6.28
C LYS A 2 5.73 5.84 4.76
N VAL A 3 5.39 4.71 4.14
CA VAL A 3 5.32 4.58 2.69
C VAL A 3 3.92 4.16 2.25
N ILE A 4 3.38 4.86 1.27
CA ILE A 4 2.13 4.49 0.60
C ILE A 4 2.43 3.93 -0.78
N ILE A 5 1.91 2.74 -1.08
CA ILE A 5 2.02 2.09 -2.38
C ILE A 5 0.62 2.00 -2.99
N CYS A 6 0.46 2.61 -4.17
CA CYS A 6 -0.78 2.58 -4.94
C CYS A 6 -0.65 1.51 -6.03
N GLY A 7 -1.28 0.35 -5.80
CA GLY A 7 -1.21 -0.84 -6.64
C GLY A 7 -0.65 -2.04 -5.87
N ALA A 8 -1.43 -3.12 -5.79
CA ALA A 8 -1.07 -4.42 -5.22
C ALA A 8 -0.78 -5.48 -6.31
N GLY A 9 -0.45 -5.02 -7.53
CA GLY A 9 0.05 -5.87 -8.61
C GLY A 9 1.43 -6.48 -8.30
N GLN A 10 2.06 -7.07 -9.31
CA GLN A 10 3.37 -7.74 -9.13
C GLN A 10 4.46 -6.79 -8.62
N VAL A 11 4.55 -5.59 -9.22
CA VAL A 11 5.55 -4.59 -8.86
C VAL A 11 5.27 -4.04 -7.45
N GLY A 12 4.06 -3.58 -7.19
CA GLY A 12 3.68 -3.05 -5.88
C GLY A 12 3.86 -4.04 -4.74
N THR A 13 3.49 -5.31 -4.95
CA THR A 13 3.72 -6.39 -3.97
C THR A 13 5.21 -6.64 -3.71
N SER A 14 6.04 -6.60 -4.76
CA SER A 14 7.49 -6.79 -4.62
C SER A 14 8.13 -5.66 -3.80
N ILE A 15 7.75 -4.42 -4.10
CA ILE A 15 8.20 -3.23 -3.37
C ILE A 15 7.73 -3.28 -1.90
N ALA A 16 6.44 -3.59 -1.68
CA ALA A 16 5.87 -3.71 -0.34
C ALA A 16 6.62 -4.74 0.50
N ARG A 17 6.93 -5.91 -0.08
CA ARG A 17 7.69 -6.99 0.60
C ARG A 17 9.08 -6.53 1.02
N HIS A 18 9.79 -5.82 0.15
CA HIS A 18 11.12 -5.33 0.45
C HIS A 18 11.10 -4.27 1.55
N LEU A 19 10.23 -3.26 1.42
CA LEU A 19 10.16 -2.16 2.37
C LEU A 19 9.65 -2.59 3.75
N ALA A 20 8.67 -3.51 3.80
CA ALA A 20 8.20 -4.07 5.07
C ALA A 20 9.30 -4.87 5.77
N GLY A 21 10.12 -5.62 5.01
CA GLY A 21 11.27 -6.35 5.54
C GLY A 21 12.38 -5.46 6.11
N GLU A 22 12.43 -4.18 5.72
CA GLU A 22 13.34 -3.17 6.27
C GLU A 22 12.75 -2.41 7.48
N ASN A 23 11.65 -2.89 8.07
CA ASN A 23 10.92 -2.25 9.18
C ASN A 23 10.36 -0.87 8.83
N ASN A 24 9.90 -0.67 7.59
CA ASN A 24 9.11 0.50 7.23
C ASN A 24 7.61 0.28 7.53
N ASP A 25 6.90 1.36 7.85
CA ASP A 25 5.44 1.36 7.96
C ASP A 25 4.86 1.49 6.55
N VAL A 26 4.42 0.37 6.00
CA VAL A 26 3.96 0.27 4.61
C VAL A 26 2.44 0.16 4.57
N THR A 27 1.81 1.06 3.82
CA THR A 27 0.40 1.00 3.48
C THR A 27 0.23 0.74 1.98
N VAL A 28 -0.57 -0.25 1.60
CA VAL A 28 -0.85 -0.61 0.21
C VAL A 28 -2.33 -0.36 -0.10
N ILE A 29 -2.59 0.30 -1.23
CA ILE A 29 -3.94 0.64 -1.71
C ILE A 29 -4.16 -0.04 -3.07
N ASP A 30 -5.26 -0.77 -3.23
CA ASP A 30 -5.67 -1.35 -4.50
C ASP A 30 -7.19 -1.51 -4.55
N GLN A 31 -7.79 -1.42 -5.74
CA GLN A 31 -9.22 -1.57 -5.95
C GLN A 31 -9.68 -3.03 -5.95
N GLU A 32 -8.79 -3.98 -6.28
CA GLU A 32 -9.10 -5.41 -6.38
C GLU A 32 -9.05 -6.08 -4.99
N PRO A 33 -10.20 -6.48 -4.41
CA PRO A 33 -10.23 -7.04 -3.06
C PRO A 33 -9.40 -8.33 -2.94
N ALA A 34 -9.31 -9.13 -4.00
CA ALA A 34 -8.53 -10.37 -3.98
C ALA A 34 -7.02 -10.10 -3.80
N LEU A 35 -6.49 -9.02 -4.40
CA LEU A 35 -5.09 -8.63 -4.23
C LEU A 35 -4.83 -8.08 -2.82
N ILE A 36 -5.75 -7.27 -2.30
CA ILE A 36 -5.68 -6.73 -0.93
C ILE A 36 -5.72 -7.83 0.12
N GLN A 37 -6.61 -8.83 -0.04
CA GLN A 37 -6.64 -9.95 0.89
C GLN A 37 -5.31 -10.71 0.86
N LYS A 38 -4.83 -11.04 -0.34
CA LYS A 38 -3.56 -11.75 -0.52
C LYS A 38 -2.38 -11.00 0.09
N ILE A 39 -2.30 -9.68 -0.07
CA ILE A 39 -1.19 -8.89 0.47
C ILE A 39 -1.27 -8.83 2.00
N SER A 40 -2.46 -8.65 2.56
CA SER A 40 -2.70 -8.63 4.00
C SER A 40 -2.38 -9.98 4.66
N ASP A 41 -2.59 -11.09 3.96
CA ASP A 41 -2.31 -12.43 4.48
C ASP A 41 -0.82 -12.80 4.41
N THR A 42 -0.05 -12.13 3.54
CA THR A 42 1.33 -12.55 3.22
C THR A 42 2.41 -11.58 3.66
N LEU A 43 2.07 -10.34 3.97
CA LEU A 43 3.00 -9.29 4.35
C LEU A 43 2.49 -8.56 5.60
N ASP A 44 3.42 -8.11 6.45
CA ASP A 44 3.12 -7.22 7.57
C ASP A 44 3.00 -5.77 7.08
N VAL A 45 1.85 -5.48 6.47
CA VAL A 45 1.53 -4.17 5.88
C VAL A 45 0.09 -3.80 6.18
N ARG A 46 -0.23 -2.51 6.17
CA ARG A 46 -1.61 -2.05 6.18
C ARG A 46 -2.17 -2.12 4.76
N ALA A 47 -3.30 -2.81 4.57
CA ALA A 47 -3.92 -2.94 3.26
C ALA A 47 -5.27 -2.20 3.20
N ILE A 48 -5.51 -1.41 2.16
CA ILE A 48 -6.72 -0.61 1.98
C ILE A 48 -7.33 -0.95 0.62
N ASN A 49 -8.59 -1.39 0.62
CA ASN A 49 -9.34 -1.57 -0.60
C ASN A 49 -9.96 -0.24 -1.05
N GLY A 50 -9.64 0.21 -2.27
CA GLY A 50 -10.19 1.42 -2.85
C GLY A 50 -9.33 2.02 -3.96
N PHE A 51 -9.80 3.12 -4.53
CA PHE A 51 -9.09 3.85 -5.57
C PHE A 51 -8.05 4.79 -4.95
N ALA A 52 -6.77 4.57 -5.25
CA ALA A 52 -5.68 5.41 -4.76
C ALA A 52 -5.71 6.86 -5.29
N SER A 53 -6.52 7.15 -6.31
CA SER A 53 -6.77 8.50 -6.82
C SER A 53 -7.84 9.26 -6.03
N HIS A 54 -8.58 8.60 -5.13
CA HIS A 54 -9.62 9.24 -4.33
C HIS A 54 -9.02 9.91 -3.09
N PRO A 55 -9.33 11.20 -2.84
CA PRO A 55 -8.82 11.92 -1.66
C PRO A 55 -9.12 11.23 -0.32
N GLY A 56 -10.34 10.68 -0.17
CA GLY A 56 -10.72 9.96 1.05
C GLY A 56 -9.91 8.68 1.27
N THR A 57 -9.53 7.97 0.20
CA THR A 57 -8.69 6.77 0.29
C THR A 57 -7.25 7.12 0.68
N LEU A 58 -6.70 8.20 0.12
CA LEU A 58 -5.37 8.71 0.51
C LEU A 58 -5.35 9.23 1.96
N GLU A 59 -6.43 9.88 2.41
CA GLU A 59 -6.57 10.32 3.80
C GLU A 59 -6.62 9.12 4.76
N LEU A 60 -7.40 8.08 4.44
CA LEU A 60 -7.42 6.83 5.20
C LEU A 60 -6.05 6.14 5.24
N ALA A 61 -5.28 6.24 4.15
CA ALA A 61 -3.92 5.71 4.06
C ALA A 61 -2.87 6.52 4.83
N GLY A 62 -3.23 7.66 5.40
CA GLY A 62 -2.30 8.51 6.15
C GLY A 62 -1.38 9.34 5.26
N ALA A 63 -1.81 9.69 4.05
CA ALA A 63 -0.99 10.43 3.08
C ALA A 63 -0.47 11.79 3.58
N ARG A 64 -1.11 12.39 4.60
CA ARG A 64 -0.64 13.63 5.23
C ARG A 64 0.72 13.47 5.94
N ASP A 65 0.98 12.29 6.48
CA ASP A 65 2.18 11.99 7.28
C ASP A 65 3.11 11.00 6.57
N ALA A 66 2.84 10.67 5.30
CA ALA A 66 3.67 9.75 4.54
C ALA A 66 4.97 10.42 4.08
N ASP A 67 6.09 9.72 4.25
CA ASP A 67 7.40 10.17 3.79
C ASP A 67 7.55 9.96 2.26
N MET A 68 6.84 8.96 1.73
CA MET A 68 6.96 8.54 0.34
C MET A 68 5.64 7.95 -0.17
N LEU A 69 5.31 8.26 -1.43
CA LEU A 69 4.20 7.64 -2.17
C LEU A 69 4.73 7.05 -3.48
N ILE A 70 4.35 5.81 -3.77
CA ILE A 70 4.76 5.05 -4.96
C ILE A 70 3.51 4.67 -5.75
N ALA A 71 3.34 5.25 -6.94
CA ALA A 71 2.21 4.95 -7.82
C ALA A 71 2.62 3.95 -8.90
N VAL A 72 2.14 2.70 -8.79
CA VAL A 72 2.47 1.55 -9.65
C VAL A 72 1.20 0.79 -10.09
N THR A 73 0.14 1.57 -10.34
CA THR A 73 -1.19 1.12 -10.76
C THR A 73 -1.20 0.57 -12.18
#